data_AF-Q79DV0-F1
#
_entry.id   AF-Q79DV0-F1
#
_cell.length_a   1.000
_cell.length_b   1.000
_cell.length_c   1.000
_cell.angle_alpha   90.00
_cell.angle_beta   90.00
_cell.angle_gamma   90.00
#
_symmetry.space_group_name_H-M   'P 1'
#
loop_
_entity.id
_entity.type
_entity.pdbx_description
1 polymer ?
#
loop_
_entity_poly.entity_id
_entity_poly.type
_entity_poly.pdbx_seq_one_letter_code
_entity_poly.pdbx_strand_id
1 'polypeptide(L)'
;DATVVNTTGLNNETLGDNIYPGSKKDEENKLSAYDVAIVARNLIKKYPQVLEITKKPSSTFAGMTITSTNYMLEGMPAYRGGFDGLKTGTTDKAGESFVGTTVEKGMRVITVVLNADHQDNNPYARFTATSSLMDYISSTFTLRKIVQQGDAYQDSKAPVQDGKEDTVIAVAPEDIYLIERVGNQSSQSVQFTPDSKAIPAPLEAGTVVG
;
A
#
# COMPACT_ATOMS: atom_id res chain seq x y z
N ASP A 1 -8.75 15.29 -2.52
CA ASP A 1 -8.72 16.72 -2.92
C ASP A 1 -7.30 17.12 -3.33
N ALA A 2 -6.67 16.27 -4.14
CA ALA A 2 -5.28 16.44 -4.53
C ALA A 2 -5.10 17.56 -5.55
N THR A 3 -4.06 18.38 -5.37
CA THR A 3 -3.55 19.30 -6.38
C THR A 3 -2.16 18.82 -6.79
N VAL A 4 -1.99 18.51 -8.08
CA VAL A 4 -0.71 18.06 -8.63
C VAL A 4 -0.30 19.02 -9.72
N VAL A 5 0.82 19.71 -9.50
CA VAL A 5 1.40 20.69 -10.42
C VAL A 5 2.65 20.17 -11.12
N ASN A 6 3.34 19.16 -10.55
CA ASN A 6 4.46 18.48 -11.20
C ASN A 6 4.63 17.04 -10.70
N THR A 7 5.45 16.24 -11.37
CA THR A 7 5.73 14.83 -11.02
C THR A 7 6.95 14.64 -10.14
N THR A 8 7.78 15.67 -9.94
CA THR A 8 9.02 15.58 -9.15
C THR A 8 8.72 15.61 -7.65
N GLY A 9 7.60 16.22 -7.26
CA GLY A 9 7.25 16.48 -5.87
C GLY A 9 8.05 17.63 -5.25
N LEU A 10 8.88 18.32 -6.04
CA LEU A 10 9.56 19.54 -5.62
C LEU A 10 8.62 20.74 -5.76
N ASN A 11 8.87 21.77 -4.96
CA ASN A 11 8.16 23.03 -5.06
C ASN A 11 8.54 23.73 -6.37
N ASN A 12 7.59 24.41 -7.01
CA ASN A 12 7.87 25.12 -8.25
C ASN A 12 8.97 26.18 -8.09
N GLU A 13 9.09 26.79 -6.91
CA GLU A 13 10.16 27.72 -6.55
C GLU A 13 11.56 27.08 -6.72
N THR A 14 11.71 25.78 -6.43
CA THR A 14 12.96 25.03 -6.58
C THR A 14 13.26 24.67 -8.04
N LEU A 15 12.21 24.52 -8.86
CA LEU A 15 12.36 24.12 -10.27
C LEU A 15 12.75 25.29 -11.18
N GLY A 16 12.59 26.54 -10.72
CA GLY A 16 12.90 27.74 -11.49
C GLY A 16 12.00 27.85 -12.72
N ASP A 17 12.60 27.91 -13.92
CA ASP A 17 11.85 27.99 -15.17
C ASP A 17 11.34 26.62 -15.66
N ASN A 18 11.66 25.52 -14.96
CA ASN A 18 11.27 24.15 -15.33
C ASN A 18 9.94 23.72 -14.68
N ILE A 19 8.97 24.62 -14.59
CA ILE A 19 7.65 24.36 -14.01
C ILE A 19 6.65 23.97 -15.10
N TYR A 20 5.57 23.27 -14.72
CA TYR A 20 4.56 22.84 -15.68
C TYR A 20 3.86 24.06 -16.33
N PRO A 21 3.64 24.08 -17.66
CA PRO A 21 2.99 25.20 -18.32
C PRO A 21 1.64 25.55 -17.68
N GLY A 22 1.48 26.80 -17.26
CA GLY A 22 0.27 27.30 -16.60
C GLY A 22 0.24 27.15 -15.08
N SER A 23 1.24 26.52 -14.46
CA SER A 23 1.42 26.55 -13.01
C SER A 23 2.10 27.84 -12.55
N LYS A 24 1.85 28.25 -11.31
CA LYS A 24 2.47 29.43 -10.70
C LYS A 24 3.81 29.07 -10.07
N LYS A 25 4.69 30.06 -9.92
CA LYS A 25 6.02 29.87 -9.35
C LYS A 25 6.00 29.40 -7.89
N ASP A 26 4.96 29.76 -7.14
CA ASP A 26 4.78 29.44 -5.72
C ASP A 26 3.89 28.21 -5.47
N GLU A 27 3.48 27.50 -6.52
CA GLU A 27 2.67 26.29 -6.41
C GLU A 27 3.49 25.05 -6.03
N GLU A 28 2.84 24.13 -5.32
CA GLU A 28 3.40 22.85 -4.91
C GLU A 28 2.30 21.78 -4.91
N ASN A 29 2.71 20.51 -4.98
CA ASN A 29 1.77 19.40 -4.86
C ASN A 29 1.16 19.37 -3.46
N LYS A 30 -0.16 19.23 -3.37
CA LYS A 30 -0.91 19.11 -2.11
C LYS A 30 -1.74 17.85 -2.14
N LEU A 31 -1.51 16.98 -1.16
CA LEU A 31 -2.12 15.66 -1.06
C LEU A 31 -2.51 15.42 0.39
N SER A 32 -3.70 14.87 0.62
CA SER A 32 -4.06 14.33 1.94
C SER A 32 -3.27 13.05 2.23
N ALA A 33 -3.24 12.63 3.50
CA ALA A 33 -2.62 11.35 3.86
C ALA A 33 -3.24 10.17 3.12
N TYR A 34 -4.56 10.24 2.86
CA TYR A 34 -5.29 9.24 2.09
C TYR A 34 -4.88 9.23 0.60
N ASP A 35 -4.74 10.40 -0.02
CA ASP A 35 -4.28 10.49 -1.41
C ASP A 35 -2.86 9.91 -1.56
N VAL A 36 -1.96 10.22 -0.62
CA VAL A 36 -0.61 9.64 -0.59
C VAL A 36 -0.64 8.12 -0.42
N ALA A 37 -1.53 7.59 0.43
CA ALA A 37 -1.69 6.14 0.60
C ALA A 37 -2.20 5.48 -0.70
N ILE A 38 -3.11 6.11 -1.44
CA ILE A 38 -3.56 5.65 -2.75
C ILE A 38 -2.38 5.60 -3.73
N VAL A 39 -1.57 6.66 -3.80
CA VAL A 39 -0.40 6.73 -4.67
C VAL A 39 0.60 5.63 -4.32
N ALA A 40 0.98 5.50 -3.04
CA ALA A 40 1.91 4.48 -2.56
C ALA A 40 1.41 3.06 -2.85
N ARG A 41 0.12 2.79 -2.61
CA ARG A 41 -0.50 1.50 -2.93
C ARG A 41 -0.41 1.18 -4.41
N ASN A 42 -0.77 2.13 -5.27
CA ASN A 42 -0.73 1.92 -6.73
C ASN A 42 0.71 1.74 -7.23
N LEU A 43 1.67 2.50 -6.70
CA LEU A 43 3.09 2.35 -7.01
C LEU A 43 3.58 0.94 -6.70
N ILE A 44 3.34 0.45 -5.47
CA ILE A 44 3.83 -0.87 -5.03
C ILE A 44 3.12 -1.99 -5.80
N LYS A 45 1.80 -1.88 -6.04
CA LYS A 45 1.07 -2.91 -6.80
C LYS A 45 1.49 -3.00 -8.26
N LYS A 46 1.73 -1.85 -8.91
CA LYS A 46 2.06 -1.80 -10.34
C LYS A 46 3.55 -1.97 -10.61
N TYR A 47 4.40 -1.54 -9.68
CA TYR A 47 5.85 -1.53 -9.80
C TYR A 47 6.52 -2.06 -8.52
N PRO A 48 6.30 -3.34 -8.15
CA PRO A 48 6.82 -3.91 -6.90
C PRO A 48 8.35 -3.86 -6.77
N GLN A 49 9.07 -3.83 -7.90
CA GLN A 49 10.53 -3.69 -7.94
C GLN A 49 11.04 -2.39 -7.30
N VAL A 50 10.18 -1.38 -7.09
CA VAL A 50 10.54 -0.17 -6.35
C VAL A 50 11.04 -0.51 -4.94
N LEU A 51 10.49 -1.55 -4.32
CA LEU A 51 10.88 -1.96 -2.96
C LEU A 51 12.29 -2.53 -2.92
N GLU A 52 12.78 -3.12 -4.01
CA GLU A 52 14.19 -3.55 -4.12
C GLU A 52 15.17 -2.39 -4.02
N ILE A 53 14.72 -1.18 -4.34
CA ILE A 53 15.49 0.05 -4.23
C ILE A 53 15.26 0.69 -2.86
N THR A 54 14.00 0.87 -2.44
CA THR A 54 13.68 1.61 -1.22
C THR A 54 13.99 0.87 0.08
N LYS A 55 14.19 -0.45 0.03
CA LYS A 55 14.61 -1.24 1.20
C LYS A 55 16.11 -1.16 1.48
N LYS A 56 16.91 -0.57 0.59
CA LYS A 56 18.36 -0.48 0.77
C LYS A 56 18.72 0.61 1.78
N PRO A 57 19.50 0.31 2.83
CA PRO A 57 19.93 1.34 3.76
C PRO A 57 20.98 2.29 3.14
N SER A 58 21.74 1.84 2.15
CA SER A 58 22.63 2.69 1.37
C SER A 58 22.80 2.18 -0.06
N SER A 59 23.32 3.04 -0.94
CA SER A 59 23.72 2.67 -2.29
C SER A 59 24.92 3.53 -2.74
N THR A 60 25.60 3.11 -3.80
CA THR A 60 26.69 3.88 -4.38
C THR A 60 26.21 4.57 -5.64
N PHE A 61 26.38 5.89 -5.71
CA PHE A 61 26.06 6.69 -6.88
C PHE A 61 27.22 7.64 -7.18
N ALA A 62 27.68 7.63 -8.43
CA ALA A 62 28.83 8.44 -8.87
C ALA A 62 30.07 8.32 -7.95
N GLY A 63 30.35 7.13 -7.43
CA GLY A 63 31.49 6.87 -6.53
C GLY A 63 31.28 7.30 -5.08
N MET A 64 30.13 7.88 -4.73
CA MET A 64 29.77 8.27 -3.36
C MET A 64 28.75 7.31 -2.77
N THR A 65 28.90 7.00 -1.49
CA THR A 65 27.87 6.31 -0.72
C THR A 65 26.74 7.29 -0.38
N ILE A 66 25.53 6.99 -0.84
CA ILE A 66 24.30 7.67 -0.46
C ILE A 66 23.58 6.81 0.57
N THR A 67 23.29 7.39 1.73
CA THR A 67 22.55 6.74 2.80
C THR A 67 21.06 7.05 2.66
N SER A 68 20.21 6.04 2.88
CA SER A 68 18.77 6.22 2.88
C SER A 68 18.35 7.18 4.00
N THR A 69 17.38 8.03 3.70
CA THR A 69 16.74 8.90 4.70
C THR A 69 15.60 8.19 5.43
N ASN A 70 15.22 6.98 5.02
CA ASN A 70 14.29 6.13 5.76
C ASN A 70 15.04 5.42 6.90
N TYR A 71 14.88 5.92 8.12
CA TYR A 71 15.59 5.36 9.28
C TYR A 71 14.93 4.14 9.90
N MET A 72 13.80 3.66 9.38
CA MET A 72 13.16 2.44 9.87
C MET A 72 13.70 1.16 9.22
N LEU A 73 14.57 1.28 8.21
CA LEU A 73 15.22 0.14 7.54
C LEU A 73 16.22 -0.60 8.45
N GLU A 74 16.54 -1.84 8.09
CA GLU A 74 17.52 -2.65 8.83
C GLU A 74 18.88 -1.94 8.96
N GLY A 75 19.41 -1.94 10.18
CA GLY A 75 20.68 -1.29 10.52
C GLY A 75 20.62 0.24 10.67
N MET A 76 19.44 0.86 10.54
CA MET A 76 19.27 2.31 10.68
C MET A 76 18.86 2.75 12.10
N PRO A 77 19.03 4.04 12.46
CA PRO A 77 18.85 4.51 13.83
C PRO A 77 17.44 4.36 14.43
N ALA A 78 16.39 4.31 13.59
CA ALA A 78 15.00 4.13 14.01
C ALA A 78 14.45 2.77 13.56
N TYR A 79 15.32 1.77 13.42
CA TYR A 79 15.00 0.46 12.87
C TYR A 79 13.74 -0.15 13.48
N ARG A 80 12.84 -0.61 12.61
CA ARG A 80 11.71 -1.47 12.95
C ARG A 80 11.62 -2.59 11.91
N GLY A 81 11.57 -3.83 12.40
CA GLY A 81 11.53 -5.01 11.52
C GLY A 81 10.38 -4.98 10.51
N GLY A 82 10.67 -5.46 9.29
CA GLY A 82 9.70 -5.59 8.21
C GLY A 82 9.57 -4.38 7.28
N PHE A 83 10.10 -3.20 7.65
CA PHE A 83 10.03 -2.01 6.80
C PHE A 83 10.91 -2.15 5.55
N ASP A 84 10.33 -1.87 4.38
CA ASP A 84 10.97 -2.01 3.06
C ASP A 84 10.84 -0.75 2.17
N GLY A 85 10.37 0.36 2.75
CA GLY A 85 10.18 1.62 2.04
C GLY A 85 9.38 2.65 2.87
N LEU A 86 8.94 3.77 2.29
CA LEU A 86 9.05 4.15 0.89
C LEU A 86 9.77 5.50 0.72
N LYS A 87 9.30 6.55 1.40
CA LYS A 87 9.82 7.91 1.20
C LYS A 87 9.63 8.78 2.43
N THR A 88 10.68 9.53 2.77
CA THR A 88 10.61 10.68 3.69
C THR A 88 10.47 11.98 2.91
N GLY A 89 9.86 13.01 3.47
CA GLY A 89 9.80 14.34 2.86
C GLY A 89 9.86 15.42 3.93
N THR A 90 10.62 16.48 3.67
CA THR A 90 10.73 17.63 4.58
C THR A 90 10.82 18.90 3.74
N THR A 91 9.95 19.86 4.01
CA THR A 91 10.06 21.24 3.53
C THR A 91 9.64 22.17 4.67
N ASP A 92 10.06 23.43 4.63
CA ASP A 92 9.68 24.42 5.65
C ASP A 92 8.15 24.60 5.74
N LYS A 93 7.44 24.42 4.61
CA LYS A 93 5.97 24.55 4.53
C LYS A 93 5.24 23.26 4.96
N ALA A 94 5.82 22.07 4.73
CA ALA A 94 5.14 20.78 4.93
C ALA A 94 5.61 19.99 6.17
N GLY A 95 6.73 20.39 6.79
CA GLY A 95 7.34 19.70 7.91
C GLY A 95 7.80 18.27 7.60
N GLU A 96 8.24 17.55 8.63
CA GLU A 96 8.71 16.18 8.51
C GLU A 96 7.57 15.17 8.25
N SER A 97 7.61 14.53 7.09
CA SER A 97 6.61 13.55 6.66
C SER A 97 7.26 12.21 6.29
N PHE A 98 6.52 11.12 6.48
CA PHE A 98 6.97 9.77 6.13
C PHE A 98 5.83 8.92 5.55
N VAL A 99 6.14 8.26 4.44
CA VAL A 99 5.34 7.18 3.88
C VAL A 99 6.13 5.89 4.06
N GLY A 100 5.67 5.05 4.98
CA GLY A 100 6.30 3.77 5.32
C GLY A 100 5.54 2.60 4.73
N THR A 101 6.26 1.56 4.30
CA THR A 101 5.69 0.25 3.95
C THR A 101 6.40 -0.84 4.71
N THR A 102 5.64 -1.81 5.20
CA THR A 102 6.14 -2.96 5.94
C THR A 102 5.25 -4.18 5.72
N VAL A 103 5.80 -5.39 5.89
CA VAL A 103 5.01 -6.59 6.13
C VAL A 103 5.06 -6.90 7.61
N GLU A 104 3.90 -6.88 8.27
CA GLU A 104 3.78 -7.28 9.65
C GLU A 104 2.75 -8.40 9.77
N LYS A 105 3.15 -9.57 10.31
CA LYS A 105 2.30 -10.77 10.44
C LYS A 105 1.62 -11.19 9.12
N GLY A 106 2.34 -11.09 8.00
CA GLY A 106 1.82 -11.40 6.66
C GLY A 106 0.94 -10.30 6.04
N MET A 107 0.62 -9.24 6.79
CA MET A 107 -0.17 -8.11 6.31
C MET A 107 0.76 -7.01 5.79
N ARG A 108 0.62 -6.66 4.51
CA ARG A 108 1.25 -5.47 3.93
C ARG A 108 0.54 -4.22 4.45
N VAL A 109 1.27 -3.36 5.16
CA VAL A 109 0.75 -2.11 5.72
C VAL A 109 1.46 -0.92 5.09
N ILE A 110 0.70 0.09 4.71
CA ILE A 110 1.21 1.41 4.29
C ILE A 110 0.80 2.41 5.37
N THR A 111 1.76 3.13 5.92
CA THR A 111 1.55 4.22 6.88
C THR A 111 1.88 5.54 6.20
N VAL A 112 1.09 6.57 6.51
CA VAL A 112 1.35 7.94 6.06
C VAL A 112 1.25 8.85 7.26
N VAL A 113 2.37 9.47 7.62
CA VAL A 113 2.47 10.52 8.63
C VAL A 113 2.87 11.79 7.90
N LEU A 114 2.05 12.83 8.02
CA LEU A 114 2.31 14.15 7.44
C LEU A 114 2.56 15.14 8.57
N ASN A 115 3.56 16.02 8.39
CA ASN A 115 3.90 17.09 9.32
C ASN A 115 3.99 16.63 10.80
N ALA A 116 4.91 15.72 11.10
CA ALA A 116 5.11 15.21 12.45
C ALA A 116 5.54 16.32 13.41
N ASP A 117 4.86 16.39 14.56
CA ASP A 117 5.14 17.38 15.60
C ASP A 117 6.51 17.19 16.26
N HIS A 118 7.01 18.24 16.92
CA HIS A 118 8.26 18.22 17.71
C HIS A 118 9.55 17.95 16.90
N GLN A 119 9.51 18.13 15.57
CA GLN A 119 10.65 17.97 14.68
C GLN A 119 11.88 18.81 15.08
N ASP A 120 11.69 19.99 15.69
CA ASP A 120 12.77 20.89 16.12
C ASP A 120 13.73 20.26 17.16
N ASN A 121 13.24 19.32 17.98
CA ASN A 121 14.00 18.70 19.06
C ASN A 121 14.09 17.17 18.94
N ASN A 122 13.48 16.57 17.90
CA ASN A 122 13.48 15.15 17.67
C ASN A 122 13.62 14.83 16.17
N PRO A 123 14.84 14.47 15.69
CA PRO A 123 15.06 14.12 14.28
C PRO A 123 14.39 12.79 13.88
N TYR A 124 13.75 12.10 14.83
CA TYR A 124 13.02 10.85 14.62
C TYR A 124 11.51 10.99 14.75
N ALA A 125 10.96 12.21 14.91
CA ALA A 125 9.55 12.45 15.20
C ALA A 125 8.58 11.67 14.29
N ARG A 126 8.79 11.75 12.96
CA ARG A 126 7.98 11.00 11.98
C ARG A 126 8.05 9.48 12.16
N PHE A 127 9.22 8.95 12.52
CA PHE A 127 9.42 7.51 12.72
C PHE A 127 8.86 7.01 14.05
N THR A 128 8.92 7.85 15.11
CA THR A 128 8.24 7.57 16.38
C THR A 128 6.73 7.50 16.17
N ALA A 129 6.13 8.49 15.49
CA ALA A 129 4.71 8.50 15.18
C ALA A 129 4.30 7.29 14.32
N THR A 130 5.09 6.94 13.31
CA THR A 130 4.84 5.74 12.49
C THR A 130 4.93 4.45 13.32
N SER A 131 5.90 4.34 14.23
CA SER A 131 6.03 3.17 15.11
C SER A 131 4.82 3.02 16.03
N SER A 132 4.36 4.11 16.65
CA SER A 132 3.14 4.09 17.48
C SER A 132 1.89 3.71 16.67
N LEU A 133 1.76 4.20 15.43
CA LEU A 133 0.68 3.79 14.53
C LEU A 133 0.75 2.30 14.20
N MET A 134 1.96 1.77 13.95
CA MET A 134 2.14 0.34 13.72
C MET A 134 1.82 -0.50 14.96
N ASP A 135 2.19 -0.05 16.17
CA ASP A 135 1.83 -0.74 17.41
C ASP A 135 0.31 -0.82 17.61
N TYR A 136 -0.41 0.26 17.29
CA TYR A 136 -1.87 0.25 17.27
C TYR A 136 -2.40 -0.74 16.23
N ILE A 137 -1.88 -0.71 14.99
CA ILE A 137 -2.34 -1.60 13.92
C ILE A 137 -2.14 -3.07 14.31
N SER A 138 -0.98 -3.42 14.85
CA SER A 138 -0.59 -4.80 15.15
C SER A 138 -1.24 -5.40 16.38
N SER A 139 -1.72 -4.55 17.29
CA SER A 139 -2.54 -4.95 18.44
C SER A 139 -4.03 -4.99 18.11
N THR A 140 -4.46 -4.21 17.10
CA THR A 140 -5.88 -4.04 16.78
C THR A 140 -6.35 -4.94 15.63
N PHE A 141 -5.49 -5.24 14.65
CA PHE A 141 -5.89 -5.94 13.43
C PHE A 141 -5.08 -7.22 13.19
N THR A 142 -5.72 -8.19 12.53
CA THR A 142 -5.10 -9.44 12.11
C THR A 142 -5.52 -9.78 10.67
N LEU A 143 -4.63 -10.48 9.95
CA LEU A 143 -4.91 -11.02 8.63
C LEU A 143 -5.33 -12.49 8.78
N ARG A 144 -6.58 -12.80 8.42
CA ARG A 144 -7.12 -14.16 8.47
C ARG A 144 -7.32 -14.69 7.06
N LYS A 145 -6.75 -15.85 6.74
CA LYS A 145 -7.07 -16.56 5.50
C LYS A 145 -8.51 -17.08 5.58
N ILE A 146 -9.33 -16.78 4.59
CA ILE A 146 -10.74 -17.19 4.53
C ILE A 146 -11.02 -18.22 3.43
N VAL A 147 -10.19 -18.26 2.39
CA VAL A 147 -10.21 -19.30 1.34
C VAL A 147 -8.77 -19.58 0.95
N GLN A 148 -8.44 -20.85 0.76
CA GLN A 148 -7.16 -21.26 0.21
C GLN A 148 -7.25 -21.35 -1.32
N GLN A 149 -6.15 -21.04 -2.01
CA GLN A 149 -6.07 -21.22 -3.46
C GLN A 149 -6.54 -22.63 -3.88
N GLY A 150 -7.43 -22.70 -4.86
CA GLY A 150 -8.00 -23.94 -5.39
C GLY A 150 -9.22 -24.46 -4.63
N ASP A 151 -9.51 -23.93 -3.45
CA ASP A 151 -10.70 -24.29 -2.68
C ASP A 151 -11.88 -23.36 -3.00
N ALA A 152 -13.08 -23.88 -2.84
CA ALA A 152 -14.31 -23.10 -2.90
C ALA A 152 -14.56 -22.38 -1.57
N TYR A 153 -15.11 -21.16 -1.61
CA TYR A 153 -15.66 -20.53 -0.42
C TYR A 153 -17.04 -21.13 -0.13
N GLN A 154 -17.19 -21.94 0.92
CA GLN A 154 -18.47 -22.62 1.21
C GLN A 154 -18.98 -23.39 -0.03
N ASP A 155 -20.27 -23.24 -0.41
CA ASP A 155 -20.87 -23.88 -1.60
C ASP A 155 -20.89 -22.95 -2.83
N SER A 156 -19.83 -22.16 -3.04
CA SER A 156 -19.73 -21.23 -4.17
C SER A 156 -19.84 -21.96 -5.51
N LYS A 157 -20.92 -21.69 -6.24
CA LYS A 157 -21.23 -22.30 -7.55
C LYS A 157 -21.78 -21.26 -8.51
N ALA A 158 -21.38 -21.36 -9.77
CA ALA A 158 -21.88 -20.52 -10.84
C ALA A 158 -22.73 -21.33 -11.83
N PRO A 159 -23.83 -20.76 -12.36
CA PRO A 159 -24.66 -21.42 -13.36
C PRO A 159 -23.93 -21.52 -14.70
N VAL A 160 -24.07 -22.67 -15.37
CA VAL A 160 -23.51 -22.95 -16.69
C VAL A 160 -24.64 -23.21 -17.66
N GLN A 161 -24.58 -22.58 -18.83
CA GLN A 161 -25.53 -22.79 -19.92
C GLN A 161 -24.99 -23.86 -20.88
N ASP A 162 -25.87 -24.74 -21.37
CA ASP A 162 -25.54 -25.80 -22.35
C ASP A 162 -24.43 -26.77 -21.89
N GLY A 163 -24.20 -26.86 -20.58
CA GLY A 163 -23.24 -27.75 -19.94
C GLY A 163 -23.77 -29.17 -19.73
N LYS A 164 -22.87 -30.11 -19.44
CA LYS A 164 -23.27 -31.44 -18.94
C LYS A 164 -23.87 -31.37 -17.53
N GLU A 165 -23.41 -30.38 -16.76
CA GLU A 165 -23.91 -30.02 -15.43
C GLU A 165 -24.43 -28.58 -15.50
N ASP A 166 -25.48 -28.26 -14.75
CA ASP A 166 -26.10 -26.93 -14.73
C ASP A 166 -25.27 -25.90 -13.93
N THR A 167 -24.25 -26.37 -13.19
CA THR A 167 -23.38 -25.51 -12.38
C THR A 167 -21.93 -25.98 -12.39
N VAL A 168 -21.01 -25.07 -12.11
CA VAL A 168 -19.60 -25.34 -11.85
C VAL A 168 -19.21 -24.79 -10.48
N ILE A 169 -18.31 -25.47 -9.77
CA ILE A 169 -17.75 -24.99 -8.50
C ILE A 169 -16.85 -23.79 -8.79
N ALA A 170 -17.09 -22.68 -8.08
CA ALA A 170 -16.22 -21.51 -8.12
C ALA A 170 -15.14 -21.64 -7.04
N VAL A 171 -13.88 -21.67 -7.48
CA VAL A 171 -12.71 -21.81 -6.60
C VAL A 171 -11.88 -20.53 -6.59
N ALA A 172 -11.17 -20.28 -5.50
CA ALA A 172 -10.30 -19.12 -5.40
C ALA A 172 -9.04 -19.28 -6.27
N PRO A 173 -8.70 -18.31 -7.15
CA PRO A 173 -7.49 -18.38 -7.97
C PRO A 173 -6.20 -18.16 -7.17
N GLU A 174 -6.31 -17.53 -6.00
CA GLU A 174 -5.25 -17.27 -5.02
C GLU A 174 -5.82 -17.34 -3.61
N ASP A 175 -4.95 -17.39 -2.59
CA ASP A 175 -5.41 -17.31 -1.20
C ASP A 175 -6.16 -16.00 -0.94
N ILE A 176 -7.37 -16.10 -0.39
CA ILE A 176 -8.19 -14.93 -0.04
C ILE A 176 -8.05 -14.66 1.46
N TYR A 177 -7.73 -13.42 1.80
CA TYR A 177 -7.54 -12.96 3.18
C TYR A 177 -8.50 -11.85 3.55
N LEU A 178 -8.88 -11.81 4.83
CA LEU A 178 -9.67 -10.75 5.44
C LEU A 178 -8.85 -10.06 6.54
N ILE A 179 -8.88 -8.73 6.57
CA ILE A 179 -8.34 -7.95 7.69
C ILE A 179 -9.48 -7.71 8.69
N GLU A 180 -9.33 -8.21 9.91
CA GLU A 180 -10.35 -8.10 10.96
C GLU A 180 -9.77 -7.53 12.25
N ARG A 181 -10.62 -6.93 13.09
CA ARG A 181 -10.21 -6.46 14.41
C ARG A 181 -10.06 -7.64 15.37
N VAL A 182 -8.96 -7.67 16.11
CA VAL A 182 -8.69 -8.67 17.15
C VAL A 182 -9.84 -8.64 18.17
N GLY A 183 -10.37 -9.81 18.52
CA GLY A 183 -11.46 -9.96 19.47
C GLY A 183 -12.86 -9.65 18.94
N ASN A 184 -12.99 -9.11 17.71
CA ASN A 184 -14.27 -8.88 17.07
C ASN A 184 -14.39 -9.74 15.81
N GLN A 185 -14.69 -11.02 15.99
CA GLN A 185 -15.15 -11.91 14.91
C GLN A 185 -16.62 -11.66 14.59
N SER A 186 -17.02 -10.38 14.53
CA SER A 186 -18.29 -10.02 13.92
C SER A 186 -18.32 -10.65 12.54
N SER A 187 -19.35 -11.45 12.32
CA SER A 187 -19.67 -12.17 11.10
C SER A 187 -19.77 -11.19 9.92
N GLN A 188 -18.64 -10.75 9.39
CA GLN A 188 -18.64 -10.19 8.05
C GLN A 188 -19.14 -11.30 7.14
N SER A 189 -20.35 -11.13 6.61
CA SER A 189 -20.92 -12.04 5.64
C SER A 189 -20.17 -11.82 4.33
N VAL A 190 -18.99 -12.42 4.21
CA VAL A 190 -18.40 -12.65 2.90
C VAL A 190 -19.38 -13.55 2.16
N GLN A 191 -19.78 -13.14 0.97
CA GLN A 191 -20.71 -13.88 0.14
C GLN A 191 -20.10 -13.97 -1.26
N PHE A 192 -20.18 -15.16 -1.83
CA PHE A 192 -19.92 -15.33 -3.24
C PHE A 192 -21.18 -14.92 -4.01
N THR A 193 -21.01 -14.08 -5.03
CA THR A 193 -22.08 -13.66 -5.93
C THR A 193 -21.70 -14.13 -7.33
N PRO A 194 -22.37 -15.15 -7.90
CA PRO A 194 -22.08 -15.58 -9.26
C PRO A 194 -22.42 -14.47 -10.25
N ASP A 195 -21.76 -14.49 -11.40
CA ASP A 195 -22.10 -13.60 -12.50
C ASP A 195 -23.58 -13.72 -12.88
N SER A 196 -24.21 -12.57 -13.11
CA SER A 196 -25.66 -12.48 -13.36
C SER A 196 -26.15 -13.22 -14.61
N LYS A 197 -25.24 -13.60 -15.52
CA LYS A 197 -25.53 -14.37 -16.72
C LYS A 197 -24.86 -15.73 -16.61
N ALA A 198 -25.63 -16.79 -16.90
CA ALA A 198 -25.06 -18.12 -17.05
C ALA A 198 -24.00 -18.11 -18.16
N ILE A 199 -22.87 -18.76 -17.90
CA ILE A 199 -21.74 -18.81 -18.82
C ILE A 199 -21.91 -20.03 -19.72
N PRO A 200 -21.87 -19.88 -21.06
CA PRO A 200 -22.07 -21.01 -21.97
C PRO A 200 -20.88 -21.97 -21.96
N ALA A 201 -21.17 -23.27 -22.02
CA ALA A 201 -20.18 -24.31 -22.21
C ALA A 201 -19.53 -24.25 -23.63
N PRO A 202 -18.27 -24.71 -23.78
CA PRO A 202 -17.38 -25.21 -22.74
C PRO A 202 -16.74 -24.10 -21.90
N LEU A 203 -16.56 -24.36 -20.59
CA LEU A 203 -15.77 -23.50 -19.71
C LEU A 203 -14.37 -24.07 -19.54
N GLU A 204 -13.36 -23.21 -19.67
CA GLU A 204 -11.98 -23.57 -19.38
C GLU A 204 -11.64 -23.33 -17.90
N ALA A 205 -10.70 -24.10 -17.35
CA ALA A 205 -10.19 -23.87 -16.01
C ALA A 205 -9.60 -22.45 -15.89
N GLY A 206 -9.98 -21.73 -14.84
CA GLY A 206 -9.57 -20.32 -14.63
C GLY A 206 -10.54 -19.28 -15.22
N THR A 207 -11.64 -19.70 -15.86
CA THR A 207 -12.73 -18.79 -16.21
C THR A 207 -13.25 -18.10 -14.95
N VAL A 208 -13.33 -16.77 -14.96
CA VAL A 208 -13.94 -15.99 -13.86
C VAL A 208 -15.45 -16.14 -13.94
N VAL A 209 -16.08 -16.49 -12.82
CA VAL A 209 -17.51 -16.84 -12.76
C VAL A 209 -18.31 -16.04 -11.70
N GLY A 210 -17.66 -15.08 -11.04
CA GLY A 210 -18.16 -14.25 -9.96
C GLY A 210 -17.03 -13.67 -9.11
#